data_AF-A0A1J5I5B0-F1
#
_entry.id   AF-A0A1J5I5B0-F1
#
_cell.length_a   1.000
_cell.length_b   1.000
_cell.length_c   1.000
_cell.angle_alpha   90.00
_cell.angle_beta   90.00
_cell.angle_gamma   90.00
#
_symmetry.space_group_name_H-M   'P 1'
#
loop_
_entity.id
_entity.type
_entity.pdbx_description
1 polymer ?
#
loop_
_entity_poly.entity_id
_entity_poly.type
_entity_poly.pdbx_seq_one_letter_code
_entity_poly.pdbx_strand_id
1 'polypeptide(L)'
;MGPLDLTWAEKKRGLEPQLLGTAEALKEALCREIDRLKKFGKYDEADKEEVMARQPGITLYLGKRSFHLARPTLTAMQWETILAPFLDRDLLYARQTEFRLTQSILAPLQDALDRAGQKPEEIDFCLMVGGSSLIPQVREAVEAFFQKSAVGFFQDPLSIQLSVARGAAWNSLYKAITGQNLIRPVLHDALALVTTGEGLFPLVPAQTALPYPAEDDWARVELIVPAQEDLFTENLLLKVVSAKDGQTIFHEIWNIPEHVTAGTEIVMEYRITAGKQFQCRAFLKDDPEAVFEHAVENPFVNVVNPGSIRLLIEEKEEELKKKGGGSPEDRDDFIQLARWYAELNQKERALDWLRSALKSLGKPDVEILNLQGIYYGELGDHERAEKLYREADRATTSWNGPLFNLALSFFRRSMYQEAVDTIEAAIKKGGQKGECLTLKAMCLKKIDPDKDYKPIYLQAIKAFRRPDSLSEWELGWLMVAARGAGDEKATQHADKEKSKRKKKGEPDVDFKTPLPGIKGGLIVRG
;
A
#
# COMPACT_ATOMS: atom_id res chain seq x y z
N MET A 1 -23.47 10.34 -16.83
CA MET A 1 -23.14 9.36 -15.78
C MET A 1 -22.09 10.02 -14.91
N GLY A 2 -22.36 10.19 -13.63
CA GLY A 2 -21.43 10.74 -12.65
C GLY A 2 -20.29 9.77 -12.34
N PRO A 3 -19.18 10.26 -11.75
CA PRO A 3 -18.00 9.44 -11.46
C PRO A 3 -18.29 8.30 -10.48
N LEU A 4 -19.30 8.42 -9.60
CA LEU A 4 -19.67 7.42 -8.60
C LEU A 4 -20.94 6.61 -8.97
N ASP A 5 -21.40 6.68 -10.22
CA ASP A 5 -22.53 5.85 -10.68
C ASP A 5 -22.14 4.38 -10.88
N LEU A 6 -20.84 4.13 -11.07
CA LEU A 6 -20.25 2.79 -11.12
C LEU A 6 -19.44 2.53 -9.86
N THR A 7 -19.53 1.30 -9.35
CA THR A 7 -18.70 0.87 -8.23
C THR A 7 -17.23 0.71 -8.64
N TRP A 8 -16.33 0.69 -7.66
CA TRP A 8 -14.93 0.36 -7.92
C TRP A 8 -14.79 -1.00 -8.60
N ALA A 9 -15.50 -2.04 -8.13
CA ALA A 9 -15.48 -3.36 -8.75
C ALA A 9 -16.02 -3.35 -10.19
N GLU A 10 -17.06 -2.58 -10.48
CA GLU A 10 -17.60 -2.45 -11.84
C GLU A 10 -16.58 -1.80 -12.79
N LYS A 11 -15.88 -0.76 -12.33
CA LYS A 11 -14.81 -0.12 -13.09
C LYS A 11 -13.62 -1.07 -13.29
N LYS A 12 -13.08 -1.61 -12.18
CA LYS A 12 -11.82 -2.34 -12.15
C LYS A 12 -11.92 -3.78 -12.64
N ARG A 13 -12.97 -4.51 -12.25
CA ARG A 13 -13.16 -5.93 -12.59
C ARG A 13 -14.11 -6.12 -13.77
N GLY A 14 -15.01 -5.16 -14.00
CA GLY A 14 -15.98 -5.21 -15.09
C GLY A 14 -15.48 -4.56 -16.38
N LEU A 15 -15.21 -3.25 -16.36
CA LEU A 15 -14.90 -2.46 -17.56
C LEU A 15 -13.43 -2.52 -17.98
N GLU A 16 -12.49 -2.39 -17.03
CA GLU A 16 -11.06 -2.31 -17.34
C GLU A 16 -10.58 -3.50 -18.20
N PRO A 17 -10.89 -4.78 -17.88
CA PRO A 17 -10.44 -5.91 -18.69
C PRO A 17 -10.92 -5.86 -20.15
N GLN A 18 -12.13 -5.33 -20.39
CA GLN A 18 -12.69 -5.18 -21.74
C GLN A 18 -12.01 -4.04 -22.53
N LEU A 19 -11.41 -3.07 -21.83
CA LEU A 19 -10.75 -1.91 -22.42
C LEU A 19 -9.24 -2.13 -22.66
N LEU A 20 -8.62 -3.12 -22.00
CA LEU A 20 -7.17 -3.35 -22.04
C LEU A 20 -6.64 -3.48 -23.47
N GLY A 21 -7.26 -4.32 -24.30
CA GLY A 21 -6.82 -4.53 -25.68
C GLY A 21 -6.90 -3.26 -26.53
N THR A 22 -7.96 -2.46 -26.38
CA THR A 22 -8.09 -1.18 -27.08
C THR A 22 -7.06 -0.16 -26.60
N ALA A 23 -6.80 -0.10 -25.28
CA ALA A 23 -5.80 0.79 -24.70
C ALA A 23 -4.38 0.43 -25.17
N GLU A 24 -4.06 -0.86 -25.23
CA GLU A 24 -2.78 -1.34 -25.77
C GLU A 24 -2.62 -1.00 -27.26
N ALA A 25 -3.65 -1.24 -28.08
CA ALA A 25 -3.62 -0.91 -29.50
C ALA A 25 -3.47 0.61 -29.76
N LEU A 26 -4.11 1.46 -28.94
CA LEU A 26 -3.91 2.92 -28.98
C LEU A 26 -2.46 3.29 -28.66
N LYS A 27 -1.92 2.77 -27.55
CA LYS A 27 -0.53 2.98 -27.12
C LYS A 27 0.45 2.60 -28.24
N GLU A 28 0.32 1.39 -28.79
CA GLU A 28 1.23 0.91 -29.82
C GLU A 28 1.17 1.73 -31.10
N ALA A 29 -0.04 2.03 -31.60
CA ALA A 29 -0.22 2.80 -32.82
C ALA A 29 0.36 4.21 -32.65
N LEU A 30 0.11 4.86 -31.50
CA LEU A 30 0.66 6.17 -31.21
C LEU A 30 2.18 6.14 -31.08
N CYS A 31 2.75 5.16 -30.36
CA CYS A 31 4.20 5.04 -30.22
C CYS A 31 4.90 4.82 -31.57
N ARG A 32 4.31 4.02 -32.48
CA ARG A 32 4.84 3.84 -33.85
C ARG A 32 4.81 5.15 -34.64
N GLU A 33 3.75 5.94 -34.51
CA GLU A 33 3.64 7.23 -35.19
C GLU A 33 4.63 8.26 -34.63
N ILE A 34 4.77 8.34 -33.31
CA ILE A 34 5.76 9.19 -32.65
C ILE A 34 7.18 8.81 -33.08
N ASP A 35 7.50 7.51 -33.08
CA ASP A 35 8.80 7.00 -33.53
C ASP A 35 9.09 7.38 -34.99
N ARG A 36 8.09 7.26 -35.87
CA ARG A 36 8.17 7.69 -37.26
C ARG A 36 8.46 9.18 -37.37
N LEU A 37 7.71 10.02 -36.67
CA LEU A 37 7.88 11.48 -36.70
C LEU A 37 9.25 11.90 -36.15
N LYS A 38 9.74 11.26 -35.08
CA LYS A 38 11.07 11.50 -34.50
C LYS A 38 12.19 11.16 -35.48
N LYS A 39 12.11 10.03 -36.19
CA LYS A 39 13.08 9.65 -37.23
C LYS A 39 13.17 10.67 -38.37
N PHE A 40 12.11 11.42 -38.63
CA PHE A 40 12.09 12.51 -39.61
C PHE A 40 12.39 13.90 -39.01
N GLY A 41 12.68 14.00 -37.70
CA GLY A 41 12.91 15.27 -37.00
C GLY A 41 11.67 16.17 -36.93
N LYS A 42 10.46 15.61 -37.04
CA LYS A 42 9.20 16.36 -37.12
C LYS A 42 8.38 16.35 -35.84
N TYR A 43 8.75 15.50 -34.87
CA TYR A 43 7.93 15.34 -33.67
C TYR A 43 7.97 16.58 -32.78
N ASP A 44 9.15 17.17 -32.56
CA ASP A 44 9.33 18.24 -31.56
C ASP A 44 8.58 19.53 -31.95
N GLU A 45 8.43 19.80 -33.24
CA GLU A 45 7.68 20.94 -33.78
C GLU A 45 6.19 20.63 -34.03
N ALA A 46 5.76 19.37 -33.91
CA ALA A 46 4.38 18.98 -34.17
C ALA A 46 3.43 19.39 -33.04
N ASP A 47 2.19 19.72 -33.39
CA ASP A 47 1.10 19.88 -32.42
C ASP A 47 0.77 18.51 -31.80
N LYS A 48 1.05 18.37 -30.50
CA LYS A 48 0.85 17.13 -29.74
C LYS A 48 -0.62 16.74 -29.59
N GLU A 49 -1.55 17.66 -29.79
CA GLU A 49 -2.98 17.35 -29.81
C GLU A 49 -3.43 16.76 -31.16
N GLU A 50 -2.69 17.03 -32.24
CA GLU A 50 -3.00 16.50 -33.57
C GLU A 50 -2.34 15.13 -33.82
N VAL A 51 -1.19 14.86 -33.20
CA VAL A 51 -0.55 13.54 -33.24
C VAL A 51 -1.35 12.57 -32.37
N MET A 52 -2.19 11.74 -33.00
CA MET A 52 -3.10 10.85 -32.28
C MET A 52 -3.28 9.48 -32.93
N ALA A 53 -3.57 8.48 -32.11
CA ALA A 53 -4.04 7.18 -32.55
C ALA A 53 -5.55 7.04 -32.31
N ARG A 54 -6.21 6.27 -33.16
CA ARG A 54 -7.65 5.96 -33.07
C ARG A 54 -7.88 4.47 -33.27
N GLN A 55 -8.85 3.93 -32.54
CA GLN A 55 -9.28 2.53 -32.68
C GLN A 55 -10.75 2.44 -33.05
N PRO A 56 -11.23 1.29 -33.59
CA PRO A 56 -12.64 1.04 -33.80
C PRO A 56 -13.45 1.17 -32.50
N GLY A 57 -14.73 1.51 -32.65
CA GLY A 57 -15.64 1.59 -31.50
C GLY A 57 -15.79 0.24 -30.80
N ILE A 58 -15.93 0.28 -29.48
CA ILE A 58 -16.08 -0.91 -28.63
C ILE A 58 -17.35 -0.79 -27.79
N THR A 59 -18.06 -1.90 -27.65
CA THR A 59 -19.21 -2.02 -26.75
C THR A 59 -18.81 -2.85 -25.54
N LEU A 60 -18.98 -2.27 -24.36
CA LEU A 60 -18.66 -2.85 -23.06
C LEU A 60 -19.94 -3.30 -22.38
N TYR A 61 -19.88 -4.39 -21.63
CA TYR A 61 -21.03 -4.95 -20.92
C TYR A 61 -20.78 -5.02 -19.42
N LEU A 62 -21.77 -4.56 -18.63
CA LEU A 62 -21.83 -4.74 -17.18
C LEU A 62 -23.19 -5.34 -16.80
N GLY A 63 -23.24 -6.66 -16.73
CA GLY A 63 -24.49 -7.39 -16.55
C GLY A 63 -25.48 -7.06 -17.67
N LYS A 64 -26.62 -6.45 -17.34
CA LYS A 64 -27.64 -6.03 -18.31
C LYS A 64 -27.39 -4.65 -18.94
N ARG A 65 -26.42 -3.88 -18.42
CA ARG A 65 -26.06 -2.55 -18.96
C ARG A 65 -25.01 -2.71 -20.05
N SER A 66 -25.11 -1.91 -21.11
CA SER A 66 -24.07 -1.78 -22.12
C SER A 66 -23.63 -0.33 -22.26
N PHE A 67 -22.35 -0.15 -22.59
CA PHE A 67 -21.72 1.15 -22.82
C PHE A 67 -21.03 1.10 -24.16
N HIS A 68 -21.16 2.15 -24.97
CA HIS A 68 -20.51 2.20 -26.28
C HIS A 68 -19.50 3.34 -26.32
N LEU A 69 -18.23 2.98 -26.53
CA LEU A 69 -17.16 3.93 -26.78
C LEU A 69 -16.92 4.00 -28.29
N ALA A 70 -17.50 5.00 -28.95
CA ALA A 70 -17.58 5.03 -30.41
C ALA A 70 -16.24 5.25 -31.13
N ARG A 71 -15.37 6.10 -30.57
CA ARG A 71 -14.09 6.49 -31.19
C ARG A 71 -12.98 6.62 -30.14
N PRO A 72 -12.52 5.49 -29.56
CA PRO A 72 -11.36 5.51 -28.67
C PRO A 72 -10.19 6.23 -29.34
N THR A 73 -9.65 7.25 -28.69
CA THR A 73 -8.59 8.12 -29.21
C THR A 73 -7.59 8.41 -28.10
N LEU A 74 -6.32 8.50 -28.45
CA LEU A 74 -5.24 8.90 -27.57
C LEU A 74 -4.33 9.88 -28.32
N THR A 75 -4.20 11.10 -27.82
CA THR A 75 -3.27 12.11 -28.36
C THR A 75 -1.88 11.98 -27.74
N ALA A 76 -0.86 12.53 -28.39
CA ALA A 76 0.50 12.56 -27.86
C ALA A 76 0.56 13.37 -26.55
N MET A 77 -0.19 14.47 -26.44
CA MET A 77 -0.31 15.25 -25.20
C MET A 77 -0.86 14.40 -24.04
N GLN A 78 -1.94 13.66 -24.29
CA GLN A 78 -2.53 12.77 -23.28
C GLN A 78 -1.56 11.64 -22.90
N TRP A 79 -0.89 11.05 -23.88
CA TRP A 79 0.08 9.98 -23.66
C TRP A 79 1.29 10.44 -22.83
N GLU A 80 1.85 11.62 -23.14
CA GLU A 80 2.95 12.21 -22.37
C GLU A 80 2.53 12.54 -20.95
N THR A 81 1.31 13.06 -20.76
CA THR A 81 0.74 13.29 -19.43
C THR A 81 0.60 11.98 -18.63
N ILE A 82 0.17 10.89 -19.28
CA ILE A 82 0.06 9.57 -18.66
C ILE A 82 1.45 9.02 -18.29
N LEU A 83 2.46 9.22 -19.14
CA LEU A 83 3.82 8.74 -18.94
C LEU A 83 4.64 9.57 -17.95
N ALA A 84 4.32 10.85 -17.73
CA ALA A 84 5.15 11.76 -16.95
C ALA A 84 5.57 11.21 -15.57
N PRO A 85 4.66 10.63 -14.73
CA PRO A 85 5.07 10.06 -13.44
C PRO A 85 5.97 8.82 -13.57
N PHE A 86 5.90 8.09 -14.69
CA PHE A 86 6.73 6.91 -14.96
C PHE A 86 8.14 7.27 -15.44
N LEU A 87 8.34 8.49 -15.95
CA LEU A 87 9.62 9.01 -16.45
C LEU A 87 10.24 10.07 -15.54
N ASP A 88 9.67 10.27 -14.34
CA ASP A 88 10.08 11.30 -13.39
C ASP A 88 11.50 11.02 -12.88
N ARG A 89 12.39 12.02 -12.94
CA ARG A 89 13.79 11.90 -12.52
C ARG A 89 14.00 12.22 -11.05
N ASP A 90 13.13 13.05 -10.48
CA ASP A 90 13.35 13.65 -9.17
C ASP A 90 12.50 12.94 -8.12
N LEU A 91 11.27 12.60 -8.47
CA LEU A 91 10.30 12.00 -7.55
C LEU A 91 10.20 10.50 -7.81
N LEU A 92 11.21 9.78 -7.32
CA LEU A 92 11.40 8.34 -7.53
C LEU A 92 10.52 7.46 -6.63
N TYR A 93 9.77 8.05 -5.69
CA TYR A 93 8.88 7.31 -4.79
C TYR A 93 7.60 6.84 -5.49
N ALA A 94 7.02 5.77 -4.95
CA ALA A 94 5.76 5.22 -5.40
C ALA A 94 4.57 6.16 -5.17
N ARG A 95 3.71 6.29 -6.17
CA ARG A 95 2.45 7.03 -6.13
C ARG A 95 1.29 6.09 -6.36
N GLN A 96 0.28 6.16 -5.50
CA GLN A 96 -0.93 5.34 -5.63
C GLN A 96 -2.15 6.21 -5.91
N THR A 97 -3.04 5.70 -6.74
CA THR A 97 -4.40 6.19 -6.93
C THR A 97 -5.39 5.07 -6.60
N GLU A 98 -6.68 5.35 -6.69
CA GLU A 98 -7.77 4.36 -6.59
C GLU A 98 -7.57 3.13 -7.49
N PHE A 99 -6.87 3.28 -8.63
CA PHE A 99 -6.85 2.27 -9.69
C PHE A 99 -5.45 1.79 -10.08
N ARG A 100 -4.38 2.52 -9.73
CA ARG A 100 -3.01 2.18 -10.12
C ARG A 100 -1.97 2.62 -9.09
N LEU A 101 -0.91 1.82 -9.02
CA LEU A 101 0.37 2.17 -8.42
C LEU A 101 1.32 2.54 -9.57
N THR A 102 2.03 3.65 -9.45
CA THR A 102 3.03 4.10 -10.42
C THR A 102 4.31 4.48 -9.69
N GLN A 103 5.44 4.01 -10.21
CA GLN A 103 6.77 4.42 -9.80
C GLN A 103 7.58 4.75 -11.04
N SER A 104 8.51 5.70 -10.93
CA SER A 104 9.43 6.01 -12.03
C SER A 104 10.26 4.78 -12.40
N ILE A 105 10.46 4.56 -13.71
CA ILE A 105 11.38 3.53 -14.22
C ILE A 105 12.83 3.80 -13.80
N LEU A 106 13.17 5.05 -13.48
CA LEU A 106 14.51 5.44 -13.06
C LEU A 106 14.80 5.07 -11.61
N ALA A 107 13.77 4.85 -10.79
CA ALA A 107 13.93 4.45 -9.40
C ALA A 107 14.67 3.11 -9.24
N PRO A 108 14.26 2.01 -9.93
CA PRO A 108 15.02 0.76 -9.87
C PRO A 108 16.40 0.84 -10.55
N LEU A 109 16.59 1.74 -11.54
CA LEU A 109 17.92 1.95 -12.15
C LEU A 109 18.87 2.63 -11.16
N GLN A 110 18.41 3.67 -10.47
CA GLN A 110 19.19 4.38 -9.45
C GLN A 110 19.53 3.44 -8.29
N ASP A 111 18.56 2.69 -7.78
CA ASP A 111 18.78 1.72 -6.70
C ASP A 111 19.82 0.64 -7.11
N ALA A 112 19.77 0.13 -8.34
CA ALA A 112 20.76 -0.82 -8.83
C ALA A 112 22.17 -0.22 -8.88
N LEU A 113 22.31 1.03 -9.32
CA LEU A 113 23.57 1.76 -9.35
C LEU A 113 24.11 2.03 -7.94
N ASP A 114 23.26 2.48 -7.02
CA ASP A 114 23.60 2.75 -5.62
C ASP A 114 24.06 1.48 -4.90
N ARG A 115 23.41 0.34 -5.18
CA ARG A 115 23.83 -0.98 -4.69
C ARG A 115 25.18 -1.40 -5.27
N ALA A 116 25.42 -1.12 -6.55
CA ALA A 116 26.68 -1.39 -7.22
C ALA A 116 27.80 -0.40 -6.83
N GLY A 117 27.48 0.71 -6.16
CA GLY A 117 28.41 1.80 -5.90
C GLY A 117 28.92 2.45 -7.19
N GLN A 118 28.10 2.44 -8.24
CA GLN A 118 28.41 3.00 -9.56
C GLN A 118 27.57 4.23 -9.83
N LYS A 119 28.04 5.09 -10.72
CA LYS A 119 27.30 6.23 -11.26
C LYS A 119 26.78 5.93 -12.66
N PRO A 120 25.73 6.62 -13.14
CA PRO A 120 25.21 6.39 -14.49
C PRO A 120 26.28 6.55 -15.58
N GLU A 121 27.23 7.48 -15.41
CA GLU A 121 28.27 7.74 -16.41
C GLU A 121 29.39 6.69 -16.44
N GLU A 122 29.45 5.82 -15.43
CA GLU A 122 30.42 4.72 -15.30
C GLU A 122 29.95 3.45 -16.02
N ILE A 123 28.71 3.43 -16.50
CA ILE A 123 28.16 2.32 -17.27
C ILE A 123 28.61 2.43 -18.73
N ASP A 124 29.23 1.38 -19.27
CA ASP A 124 29.67 1.38 -20.67
C ASP A 124 28.50 1.14 -21.64
N PHE A 125 27.57 0.26 -21.27
CA PHE A 125 26.48 -0.18 -22.15
C PHE A 125 25.21 -0.53 -21.37
N CYS A 126 24.07 -0.04 -21.84
CA CYS A 126 22.74 -0.42 -21.34
C CYS A 126 21.95 -1.09 -22.46
N LEU A 127 21.54 -2.35 -22.28
CA LEU A 127 20.65 -3.03 -23.24
C LEU A 127 19.20 -2.98 -22.74
N MET A 128 18.36 -2.24 -23.45
CA MET A 128 16.93 -2.22 -23.18
C MET A 128 16.24 -3.43 -23.81
N VAL A 129 15.55 -4.22 -22.99
CA VAL A 129 14.78 -5.40 -23.40
C VAL A 129 13.32 -5.31 -22.94
N GLY A 130 12.44 -6.03 -23.64
CA GLY A 130 11.00 -6.05 -23.38
C GLY A 130 10.19 -5.06 -24.23
N GLY A 131 8.88 -5.30 -24.33
CA GLY A 131 8.01 -4.54 -25.24
C GLY A 131 7.95 -3.04 -24.94
N SER A 132 8.08 -2.64 -23.67
CA SER A 132 8.07 -1.23 -23.27
C SER A 132 9.28 -0.44 -23.77
N SER A 133 10.38 -1.11 -24.16
CA SER A 133 11.52 -0.47 -24.83
C SER A 133 11.18 0.07 -26.23
N LEU A 134 10.02 -0.31 -26.79
CA LEU A 134 9.52 0.26 -28.04
C LEU A 134 8.92 1.66 -27.87
N ILE A 135 8.66 2.10 -26.64
CA ILE A 135 8.12 3.42 -26.35
C ILE A 135 9.24 4.46 -26.51
N PRO A 136 9.17 5.40 -27.48
CA PRO A 136 10.27 6.32 -27.76
C PRO A 136 10.69 7.17 -26.56
N GLN A 137 9.73 7.71 -25.82
CA GLN A 137 9.99 8.53 -24.63
C GLN A 137 10.67 7.75 -23.50
N VAL A 138 10.38 6.45 -23.36
CA VAL A 138 11.05 5.61 -22.35
C VAL A 138 12.52 5.42 -22.74
N ARG A 139 12.83 5.21 -24.02
CA ARG A 139 14.21 5.11 -24.50
C ARG A 139 14.98 6.39 -24.25
N GLU A 140 14.42 7.53 -24.63
CA GLU A 140 15.03 8.84 -24.41
C GLU A 140 15.28 9.13 -22.92
N ALA A 141 14.34 8.77 -22.05
CA ALA A 141 14.54 8.93 -20.61
C ALA A 141 15.69 8.07 -20.07
N VAL A 142 15.83 6.82 -20.55
CA VAL A 142 16.93 5.93 -20.16
C VAL A 142 18.27 6.37 -20.76
N GLU A 143 18.29 6.80 -22.02
CA GLU A 143 19.45 7.42 -22.68
C GLU A 143 19.92 8.65 -21.92
N ALA A 144 19.01 9.55 -21.55
CA ALA A 144 19.33 10.75 -20.77
C ALA A 144 19.76 10.44 -19.33
N PHE A 145 19.35 9.31 -18.76
CA PHE A 145 19.78 8.86 -17.45
C PHE A 145 21.24 8.40 -17.48
N PHE A 146 21.62 7.57 -18.46
CA PHE A 146 22.96 6.99 -18.58
C PHE A 146 24.00 7.89 -19.28
N GLN A 147 23.57 8.99 -19.91
CA GLN A 147 24.40 10.05 -20.52
C GLN A 147 25.42 9.57 -21.57
N LYS A 148 26.51 8.94 -21.12
CA LYS A 148 27.67 8.50 -21.92
C LYS A 148 27.55 7.05 -22.40
N SER A 149 26.74 6.22 -21.75
CA SER A 149 26.60 4.81 -22.12
C SER A 149 25.96 4.66 -23.49
N ALA A 150 26.43 3.69 -24.27
CA ALA A 150 25.68 3.27 -25.44
C ALA A 150 24.41 2.54 -24.97
N VAL A 151 23.23 3.13 -25.22
CA VAL A 151 21.95 2.47 -24.97
C VAL A 151 21.54 1.70 -26.23
N GLY A 152 21.59 0.38 -26.16
CA GLY A 152 21.16 -0.51 -27.22
C GLY A 152 19.71 -0.95 -27.03
N PHE A 153 18.99 -1.10 -28.13
CA PHE A 153 17.67 -1.73 -28.16
C PHE A 153 17.45 -2.43 -29.50
N PHE A 154 16.54 -3.41 -29.54
CA PHE A 154 16.16 -4.04 -30.80
C PHE A 154 15.05 -3.23 -31.47
N GLN A 155 15.18 -2.99 -32.78
CA GLN A 155 14.21 -2.20 -33.52
C GLN A 155 12.99 -3.01 -33.96
N ASP A 156 13.15 -4.32 -34.16
CA ASP A 156 12.08 -5.21 -34.57
C ASP A 156 11.41 -5.88 -33.36
N PRO A 157 10.06 -5.90 -33.29
CA PRO A 157 9.34 -6.53 -32.18
C PRO A 157 9.70 -8.00 -31.95
N LEU A 158 10.00 -8.75 -33.02
CA LEU A 158 10.35 -10.15 -32.93
C LEU A 158 11.69 -10.35 -32.21
N SER A 159 12.72 -9.58 -32.53
CA SER A 159 14.02 -9.68 -31.85
C SER A 159 13.95 -9.21 -30.40
N ILE A 160 13.11 -8.21 -30.07
CA ILE A 160 12.82 -7.88 -28.67
C ILE A 160 12.27 -9.11 -27.95
N GLN A 161 11.22 -9.73 -28.49
CA GLN A 161 10.58 -10.91 -27.88
C GLN A 161 11.56 -12.09 -27.73
N LEU A 162 12.42 -12.30 -28.72
CA LEU A 162 13.39 -13.40 -28.71
C LEU A 162 14.68 -13.09 -27.93
N SER A 163 14.94 -11.84 -27.55
CA SER A 163 16.22 -11.43 -26.95
C SER A 163 16.57 -12.22 -25.68
N VAL A 164 15.62 -12.33 -24.75
CA VAL A 164 15.77 -13.09 -23.50
C VAL A 164 15.97 -14.58 -23.78
N ALA A 165 15.16 -15.15 -24.67
CA ALA A 165 15.24 -16.57 -25.04
C ALA A 165 16.59 -16.92 -25.69
N ARG A 166 17.15 -16.03 -26.52
CA ARG A 166 18.50 -16.19 -27.11
C ARG A 166 19.58 -16.22 -26.03
N GLY A 167 19.53 -15.31 -25.06
CA GLY A 167 20.48 -15.30 -23.94
C GLY A 167 20.39 -16.58 -23.09
N ALA A 168 19.18 -17.03 -22.79
CA ALA A 168 18.94 -18.28 -22.07
C ALA A 168 19.46 -19.51 -22.83
N ALA A 169 19.26 -19.56 -24.16
CA ALA A 169 19.77 -20.63 -25.01
C ALA A 169 21.30 -20.70 -24.99
N TRP A 170 21.99 -19.56 -25.09
CA TRP A 170 23.45 -19.50 -25.00
C TRP A 170 23.97 -19.96 -23.64
N ASN A 171 23.38 -19.47 -22.55
CA ASN A 171 23.77 -19.91 -21.21
C ASN A 171 23.54 -21.42 -21.01
N SER A 172 22.45 -21.96 -21.54
CA SER A 172 22.11 -23.38 -21.44
C SER A 172 23.09 -24.26 -22.22
N LEU A 173 23.45 -23.84 -23.45
CA LEU A 173 24.48 -24.50 -24.25
C LEU A 173 25.83 -24.50 -23.54
N TYR A 174 26.25 -23.34 -23.01
CA TYR A 174 27.51 -23.23 -22.27
C TYR A 174 27.53 -24.12 -21.03
N LYS A 175 26.43 -24.16 -20.27
CA LYS A 175 26.28 -25.04 -19.10
C LYS A 175 26.34 -26.51 -19.45
N ALA A 176 25.69 -26.91 -20.55
CA ALA A 176 25.72 -28.30 -21.00
C ALA A 176 27.14 -28.76 -21.37
N ILE A 177 27.98 -27.86 -21.90
CA ILE A 177 29.36 -28.17 -22.31
C ILE A 177 30.33 -28.12 -21.12
N THR A 178 30.19 -27.15 -20.23
CA THR A 178 31.20 -26.84 -19.20
C THR A 178 30.80 -27.26 -17.78
N GLY A 179 29.54 -27.63 -17.56
CA GLY A 179 28.95 -27.83 -16.24
C GLY A 179 28.68 -26.53 -15.46
N GLN A 180 28.96 -25.35 -16.03
CA GLN A 180 28.90 -24.07 -15.34
C GLN A 180 28.03 -23.05 -16.10
N ASN A 181 27.40 -22.11 -15.40
CA ASN A 181 26.69 -21.02 -16.07
C ASN A 181 27.68 -20.06 -16.75
N LEU A 182 27.28 -19.52 -17.91
CA LEU A 182 28.05 -18.52 -18.67
C LEU A 182 28.18 -17.23 -17.86
N ILE A 183 27.09 -16.83 -17.20
CA ILE A 183 27.07 -15.73 -16.23
C ILE A 183 26.79 -16.33 -14.87
N ARG A 184 27.75 -16.23 -13.95
CA ARG A 184 27.58 -16.73 -12.58
C ARG A 184 26.83 -15.68 -11.77
N PRO A 185 25.65 -16.03 -11.21
CA PRO A 185 24.93 -15.11 -10.35
C PRO A 185 25.70 -14.90 -9.05
N VAL A 186 25.69 -13.66 -8.56
CA VAL A 186 26.25 -13.29 -7.27
C VAL A 186 25.17 -12.61 -6.44
N LEU A 187 25.26 -12.78 -5.14
CA LEU A 187 24.46 -12.04 -4.16
C LEU A 187 25.05 -10.64 -4.00
N HIS A 188 24.24 -9.58 -4.18
CA HIS A 188 24.75 -8.21 -4.17
C HIS A 188 25.04 -7.70 -2.76
N ASP A 189 24.15 -7.97 -1.81
CA ASP A 189 24.27 -7.58 -0.40
C ASP A 189 24.19 -8.78 0.54
N ALA A 190 24.75 -8.66 1.74
CA ALA A 190 24.71 -9.72 2.74
C ALA A 190 23.28 -9.93 3.24
N LEU A 191 22.93 -11.17 3.57
CA LEU A 191 21.66 -11.51 4.21
C LEU A 191 21.85 -11.73 5.69
N ALA A 192 20.89 -11.27 6.49
CA ALA A 192 20.85 -11.48 7.93
C ALA A 192 19.46 -11.92 8.40
N LEU A 193 19.42 -12.84 9.36
CA LEU A 193 18.23 -13.20 10.11
C LEU A 193 17.96 -12.12 11.17
N VAL A 194 16.74 -11.63 11.26
CA VAL A 194 16.30 -10.74 12.34
C VAL A 194 15.93 -11.60 13.55
N THR A 195 16.53 -11.27 14.68
CA THR A 195 16.43 -12.04 15.94
C THR A 195 15.80 -11.19 17.03
N THR A 196 15.51 -11.80 18.19
CA THR A 196 14.93 -11.10 19.36
C THR A 196 15.66 -9.79 19.66
N GLY A 197 14.91 -8.70 19.87
CA GLY A 197 15.47 -7.36 20.06
C GLY A 197 15.96 -6.69 18.77
N GLU A 198 15.47 -7.16 17.61
CA GLU A 198 15.82 -6.68 16.27
C GLU A 198 17.31 -6.83 15.90
N GLY A 199 18.01 -7.76 16.56
CA GLY A 199 19.40 -8.07 16.25
C GLY A 199 19.56 -8.73 14.88
N LEU A 200 20.59 -8.36 14.12
CA LEU A 200 20.89 -8.94 12.81
C LEU A 200 21.96 -10.03 12.93
N PHE A 201 21.58 -11.28 12.68
CA PHE A 201 22.50 -12.42 12.63
C PHE A 201 22.90 -12.74 11.18
N PRO A 202 24.19 -12.69 10.80
CA PRO A 202 24.61 -12.86 9.42
C PRO A 202 24.38 -14.29 8.92
N LEU A 203 23.74 -14.44 7.75
CA LEU A 203 23.47 -15.72 7.09
C LEU A 203 24.33 -15.97 5.85
N VAL A 204 24.40 -14.98 4.95
CA VAL A 204 25.15 -15.08 3.68
C VAL A 204 25.92 -13.79 3.46
N PRO A 205 27.24 -13.82 3.24
CA PRO A 205 28.02 -12.62 2.94
C PRO A 205 27.64 -11.99 1.59
N ALA A 206 27.83 -10.68 1.47
CA ALA A 206 27.74 -9.98 0.18
C ALA A 206 28.76 -10.55 -0.82
N GLN A 207 28.46 -10.43 -2.11
CA GLN A 207 29.31 -10.89 -3.23
C GLN A 207 29.53 -12.41 -3.28
N THR A 208 28.72 -13.18 -2.54
CA THR A 208 28.76 -14.65 -2.58
C THR A 208 28.26 -15.15 -3.94
N ALA A 209 29.03 -16.03 -4.59
CA ALA A 209 28.61 -16.71 -5.81
C ALA A 209 27.47 -17.70 -5.52
N LEU A 210 26.48 -17.74 -6.41
CA LEU A 210 25.30 -18.59 -6.27
C LEU A 210 25.37 -19.83 -7.19
N PRO A 211 24.88 -21.00 -6.76
CA PRO A 211 24.12 -21.24 -5.53
C PRO A 211 24.98 -21.19 -4.25
N TYR A 212 24.33 -20.95 -3.11
CA TYR A 212 24.92 -20.99 -1.78
C TYR A 212 24.07 -21.83 -0.82
N PRO A 213 24.64 -22.80 -0.10
CA PRO A 213 25.98 -23.37 -0.28
C PRO A 213 26.22 -23.95 -1.68
N ALA A 214 27.48 -24.28 -1.99
CA ALA A 214 27.81 -24.98 -3.23
C ALA A 214 27.14 -26.37 -3.26
N GLU A 215 26.95 -26.92 -4.47
CA GLU A 215 26.37 -28.27 -4.68
C GLU A 215 24.90 -28.44 -4.25
N ASP A 216 24.17 -27.34 -4.08
CA ASP A 216 22.74 -27.34 -3.71
C ASP A 216 22.45 -27.91 -2.30
N ASP A 217 23.48 -27.92 -1.44
CA ASP A 217 23.38 -28.27 -0.01
C ASP A 217 22.66 -27.18 0.81
N TRP A 218 22.51 -27.40 2.11
CA TRP A 218 21.85 -26.48 3.05
C TRP A 218 22.82 -25.92 4.08
N ALA A 219 22.86 -24.60 4.24
CA ALA A 219 23.51 -23.96 5.37
C ALA A 219 22.60 -24.07 6.60
N ARG A 220 23.18 -24.05 7.81
CA ARG A 220 22.46 -24.28 9.06
C ARG A 220 22.75 -23.19 10.10
N VAL A 221 21.72 -22.77 10.81
CA VAL A 221 21.81 -21.94 12.03
C VAL A 221 21.01 -22.58 13.17
N GLU A 222 21.54 -22.52 14.39
CA GLU A 222 20.84 -22.97 15.60
C GLU A 222 20.21 -21.79 16.33
N LEU A 223 18.92 -21.89 16.57
CA LEU A 223 18.06 -20.86 17.15
C LEU A 223 17.38 -21.39 18.42
N ILE A 224 16.75 -20.50 19.17
CA ILE A 224 15.92 -20.84 20.32
C ILE A 224 14.60 -20.08 20.28
N VAL A 225 13.55 -20.70 20.83
CA VAL A 225 12.29 -20.00 21.11
C VAL A 225 12.55 -18.92 22.18
N PRO A 226 12.20 -17.65 21.92
CA PRO A 226 12.49 -16.56 22.84
C PRO A 226 11.63 -16.64 24.11
N ALA A 227 12.09 -16.00 25.18
CA ALA A 227 11.28 -15.82 26.39
C ALA A 227 10.15 -14.82 26.12
N GLN A 228 8.92 -15.17 26.52
CA GLN A 228 7.72 -14.36 26.37
C GLN A 228 6.93 -14.33 27.69
N GLU A 229 5.93 -13.44 27.78
CA GLU A 229 5.02 -13.38 28.94
C GLU A 229 4.17 -14.65 29.04
N ASP A 230 3.77 -15.21 27.90
CA ASP A 230 3.04 -16.47 27.81
C ASP A 230 3.98 -17.68 27.93
N LEU A 231 3.49 -18.74 28.57
CA LEU A 231 4.26 -19.96 28.84
C LEU A 231 4.55 -20.75 27.54
N PHE A 232 3.65 -20.67 26.57
CA PHE A 232 3.69 -21.39 25.31
C PHE A 232 3.78 -20.42 24.14
N THR A 233 4.55 -20.79 23.11
CA THR A 233 4.67 -20.00 21.88
C THR A 233 3.94 -20.69 20.75
N GLU A 234 2.83 -20.10 20.31
CA GLU A 234 2.03 -20.62 19.20
C GLU A 234 2.56 -20.19 17.83
N ASN A 235 3.22 -19.03 17.76
CA ASN A 235 3.68 -18.43 16.52
C ASN A 235 5.10 -17.89 16.67
N LEU A 236 5.94 -18.06 15.65
CA LEU A 236 7.29 -17.49 15.60
C LEU A 236 7.54 -16.87 14.22
N LEU A 237 8.01 -15.62 14.21
CA LEU A 237 8.32 -14.91 12.98
C LEU A 237 9.75 -15.21 12.54
N LEU A 238 9.91 -15.80 11.35
CA LEU A 238 11.19 -15.93 10.68
C LEU A 238 11.32 -14.82 9.64
N LYS A 239 12.21 -13.86 9.90
CA LYS A 239 12.44 -12.69 9.05
C LYS A 239 13.89 -12.61 8.61
N VAL A 240 14.13 -12.60 7.31
CA VAL A 240 15.47 -12.36 6.71
C VAL A 240 15.44 -11.02 6.00
N VAL A 241 16.48 -10.22 6.23
CA VAL A 241 16.67 -8.91 5.62
C VAL A 241 18.03 -8.81 4.93
N SER A 242 18.11 -7.90 3.98
CA SER A 242 19.34 -7.37 3.43
C SER A 242 20.07 -6.55 4.52
N ALA A 243 21.35 -6.83 4.76
CA ALA A 243 22.08 -6.32 5.92
C ALA A 243 22.42 -4.82 5.83
N LYS A 244 22.56 -4.27 4.61
CA LYS A 244 22.92 -2.86 4.39
C LYS A 244 21.72 -1.92 4.51
N ASP A 245 20.58 -2.30 3.94
CA ASP A 245 19.40 -1.43 3.79
C ASP A 245 18.16 -1.92 4.56
N GLY A 246 18.23 -3.08 5.22
CA GLY A 246 17.12 -3.66 5.99
C GLY A 246 15.96 -4.14 5.12
N GLN A 247 16.14 -4.24 3.80
CA GLN A 247 15.09 -4.72 2.89
C GLN A 247 14.67 -6.14 3.25
N THR A 248 13.38 -6.36 3.49
CA THR A 248 12.83 -7.69 3.76
C THR A 248 12.99 -8.61 2.55
N ILE A 249 13.65 -9.75 2.76
CA ILE A 249 13.88 -10.83 1.80
C ILE A 249 12.93 -12.00 2.06
N PHE A 250 12.67 -12.26 3.33
CA PHE A 250 11.80 -13.33 3.82
C PHE A 250 11.04 -12.84 5.04
N HIS A 251 9.74 -13.09 5.11
CA HIS A 251 8.89 -12.75 6.24
C HIS A 251 7.76 -13.76 6.29
N GLU A 252 7.87 -14.74 7.17
CA GLU A 252 6.85 -15.77 7.32
C GLU A 252 6.68 -16.14 8.79
N ILE A 253 5.43 -16.39 9.17
CA ILE A 253 5.06 -16.83 10.51
C ILE A 253 5.00 -18.35 10.51
N TRP A 254 5.77 -18.97 11.39
CA TRP A 254 5.69 -20.39 11.67
C TRP A 254 4.72 -20.62 12.83
N ASN A 255 3.63 -21.34 12.56
CA ASN A 255 2.74 -21.87 13.58
C ASN A 255 3.41 -23.08 14.24
N ILE A 256 3.90 -22.89 15.47
CA ILE A 256 4.63 -23.90 16.23
C ILE A 256 3.62 -24.74 17.04
N PRO A 257 3.85 -26.05 17.25
CA PRO A 257 3.01 -26.87 18.11
C PRO A 257 2.80 -26.27 19.52
N GLU A 258 1.56 -26.36 20.03
CA GLU A 258 1.11 -25.71 21.28
C GLU A 258 1.90 -26.08 22.55
N HIS A 259 2.73 -27.13 22.50
CA HIS A 259 3.51 -27.61 23.65
C HIS A 259 4.91 -26.98 23.74
N VAL A 260 5.28 -26.09 22.81
CA VAL A 260 6.62 -25.52 22.73
C VAL A 260 6.77 -24.33 23.68
N THR A 261 7.85 -24.38 24.49
CA THR A 261 8.16 -23.37 25.51
C THR A 261 9.41 -22.56 25.14
N ALA A 262 9.61 -21.44 25.83
CA ALA A 262 10.85 -20.66 25.72
C ALA A 262 12.09 -21.53 25.97
N GLY A 263 13.13 -21.33 25.14
CA GLY A 263 14.39 -22.07 25.20
C GLY A 263 14.43 -23.35 24.38
N THR A 264 13.31 -23.83 23.83
CA THR A 264 13.30 -24.97 22.91
C THR A 264 14.20 -24.68 21.69
N GLU A 265 15.06 -25.65 21.35
CA GLU A 265 16.03 -25.50 20.27
C GLU A 265 15.36 -25.67 18.90
N ILE A 266 15.66 -24.73 18.00
CA ILE A 266 15.22 -24.72 16.61
C ILE A 266 16.44 -24.87 15.72
N VAL A 267 16.34 -25.69 14.68
CA VAL A 267 17.31 -25.72 13.59
C VAL A 267 16.66 -25.07 12.38
N MET A 268 17.28 -24.02 11.85
CA MET A 268 16.90 -23.43 10.58
C MET A 268 17.99 -23.75 9.55
N GLU A 269 17.57 -24.36 8.46
CA GLU A 269 18.38 -24.62 7.29
C GLU A 269 17.96 -23.70 6.16
N TYR A 270 18.94 -23.17 5.43
CA TYR A 270 18.69 -22.22 4.35
C TYR A 270 19.66 -22.41 3.18
N ARG A 271 19.19 -22.05 1.98
CA ARG A 271 20.03 -21.98 0.78
C ARG A 271 19.51 -20.93 -0.19
N ILE A 272 20.38 -20.50 -1.09
CA ILE A 272 20.06 -19.63 -2.23
C ILE A 272 20.41 -20.38 -3.50
N THR A 273 19.43 -20.63 -4.35
CA THR A 273 19.65 -21.38 -5.59
C THR A 273 20.39 -20.54 -6.64
N ALA A 274 20.89 -21.19 -7.69
CA ALA A 274 21.45 -20.48 -8.86
C ALA A 274 20.40 -19.57 -9.53
N GLY A 275 19.11 -19.89 -9.38
CA GLY A 275 17.99 -19.07 -9.83
C GLY A 275 17.65 -17.91 -8.90
N LYS A 276 18.50 -17.61 -7.89
CA LYS A 276 18.29 -16.57 -6.88
C LYS A 276 17.04 -16.78 -6.02
N GLN A 277 16.60 -18.01 -5.82
CA GLN A 277 15.50 -18.30 -4.89
C GLN A 277 16.08 -18.50 -3.49
N PHE A 278 15.56 -17.79 -2.49
CA PHE A 278 15.85 -18.08 -1.09
C PHE A 278 14.93 -19.21 -0.63
N GLN A 279 15.49 -20.28 -0.11
CA GLN A 279 14.75 -21.42 0.44
C GLN A 279 15.15 -21.59 1.89
N CYS A 280 14.18 -21.80 2.76
CA CYS A 280 14.44 -22.12 4.16
C CYS A 280 13.52 -23.23 4.64
N ARG A 281 14.05 -24.05 5.54
CA ARG A 281 13.27 -24.96 6.35
C ARG A 281 13.68 -24.84 7.81
N ALA A 282 12.71 -24.89 8.72
CA ALA A 282 12.95 -24.83 10.15
C ALA A 282 12.19 -25.96 10.85
N PHE A 283 12.79 -26.53 11.88
CA PHE A 283 12.18 -27.61 12.66
C PHE A 283 12.68 -27.56 14.10
N LEU A 284 11.88 -28.13 15.00
CA LEU A 284 12.25 -28.29 16.40
C LEU A 284 13.28 -29.41 16.48
N LYS A 285 14.35 -29.20 17.24
CA LYS A 285 15.39 -30.22 17.35
C LYS A 285 14.90 -31.52 17.99
N ASP A 286 13.97 -31.39 18.94
CA ASP A 286 13.37 -32.52 19.67
C ASP A 286 12.16 -33.12 18.93
N ASP A 287 11.65 -32.42 17.90
CA ASP A 287 10.59 -32.92 17.01
C ASP A 287 10.86 -32.50 15.55
N PRO A 288 11.76 -33.22 14.84
CA PRO A 288 12.14 -32.87 13.48
C PRO A 288 11.03 -33.04 12.43
N GLU A 289 9.93 -33.70 12.76
CA GLU A 289 8.80 -33.91 11.85
C GLU A 289 7.92 -32.65 11.73
N ALA A 290 7.97 -31.75 12.71
CA ALA A 290 7.34 -30.43 12.67
C ALA A 290 8.17 -29.48 11.79
N VAL A 291 8.10 -29.65 10.47
CA VAL A 291 8.88 -28.87 9.50
C VAL A 291 8.08 -27.70 8.94
N PHE A 292 8.62 -26.51 9.12
CA PHE A 292 8.28 -25.32 8.37
C PHE A 292 9.15 -25.27 7.10
N GLU A 293 8.57 -25.15 5.91
CA GLU A 293 9.33 -25.07 4.66
C GLU A 293 8.73 -24.01 3.73
N HIS A 294 9.55 -23.04 3.34
CA HIS A 294 9.13 -21.94 2.46
C HIS A 294 10.24 -21.55 1.48
N ALA A 295 9.82 -21.00 0.35
CA ALA A 295 10.72 -20.48 -0.65
C ALA A 295 10.21 -19.16 -1.21
N VAL A 296 11.10 -18.19 -1.39
CA VAL A 296 10.81 -16.89 -1.99
C VAL A 296 11.58 -16.76 -3.29
N GLU A 297 10.85 -16.53 -4.38
CA GLU A 297 11.41 -16.29 -5.70
C GLU A 297 11.76 -14.80 -5.87
N ASN A 298 12.91 -14.52 -6.50
CA ASN A 298 13.37 -13.18 -6.81
C ASN A 298 13.39 -12.18 -5.62
N PRO A 299 13.84 -12.58 -4.40
CA PRO A 299 13.77 -11.72 -3.22
C PRO A 299 14.71 -10.52 -3.29
N PHE A 300 15.66 -10.50 -4.23
CA PHE A 300 16.68 -9.46 -4.39
C PHE A 300 16.31 -8.37 -5.39
N VAL A 301 15.08 -8.38 -5.88
CA VAL A 301 14.57 -7.31 -6.76
C VAL A 301 14.17 -6.13 -5.88
N ASN A 302 14.33 -4.91 -6.39
CA ASN A 302 13.75 -3.72 -5.77
C ASN A 302 12.23 -3.89 -5.75
N VAL A 303 11.71 -4.34 -4.61
CA VAL A 303 10.28 -4.31 -4.34
C VAL A 303 10.01 -2.91 -3.84
N VAL A 304 9.22 -2.18 -4.60
CA VAL A 304 8.56 -0.96 -4.17
C VAL A 304 7.90 -1.25 -2.83
N ASN A 305 8.54 -0.88 -1.71
CA ASN A 305 7.96 -1.11 -0.39
C ASN A 305 6.74 -0.18 -0.29
N PRO A 306 5.51 -0.70 -0.40
CA PRO A 306 4.35 0.15 -0.60
C PRO A 306 3.83 0.74 0.72
N GLY A 307 4.65 0.74 1.76
CA GLY A 307 4.33 1.13 3.13
C GLY A 307 3.79 -0.04 3.95
N SER A 308 3.97 0.01 5.27
CA SER A 308 3.50 -1.00 6.23
C SER A 308 2.01 -1.31 6.08
N ILE A 309 1.18 -0.29 5.84
CA ILE A 309 -0.27 -0.42 5.62
C ILE A 309 -0.58 -1.33 4.41
N ARG A 310 0.22 -1.27 3.34
CA ARG A 310 -0.05 -2.09 2.16
C ARG A 310 0.23 -3.56 2.41
N LEU A 311 1.27 -3.88 3.19
CA LEU A 311 1.56 -5.26 3.59
C LEU A 311 0.40 -5.83 4.42
N LEU A 312 -0.12 -5.05 5.39
CA LEU A 312 -1.27 -5.43 6.19
C LEU A 312 -2.53 -5.66 5.34
N ILE A 313 -2.74 -4.81 4.34
CA ILE A 313 -3.83 -4.99 3.36
C ILE A 313 -3.66 -6.31 2.60
N GLU A 314 -2.47 -6.59 2.08
CA GLU A 314 -2.22 -7.77 1.23
C GLU A 314 -2.37 -9.07 2.03
N GLU A 315 -1.83 -9.10 3.26
CA GLU A 315 -2.01 -10.19 4.21
C GLU A 315 -3.50 -10.44 4.48
N LYS A 316 -4.24 -9.39 4.85
CA LYS A 316 -5.65 -9.48 5.19
C LYS A 316 -6.54 -9.84 3.99
N GLU A 317 -6.21 -9.36 2.78
CA GLU A 317 -6.89 -9.77 1.55
C GLU A 317 -6.69 -11.26 1.26
N GLU A 318 -5.47 -11.78 1.48
CA GLU A 318 -5.16 -13.20 1.27
C GLU A 318 -5.83 -14.09 2.34
N GLU A 319 -5.90 -13.66 3.60
CA GLU A 319 -6.68 -14.35 4.65
C GLU A 319 -8.16 -14.51 4.26
N LEU A 320 -8.81 -13.42 3.84
CA LEU A 320 -10.21 -13.47 3.41
C LEU A 320 -10.38 -14.34 2.16
N LYS A 321 -9.44 -14.29 1.23
CA LYS A 321 -9.44 -15.13 0.02
C LYS A 321 -9.32 -16.62 0.35
N LYS A 322 -8.47 -17.01 1.30
CA LYS A 322 -8.37 -18.39 1.80
C LYS A 322 -9.70 -18.86 2.44
N LYS A 323 -10.48 -17.94 3.02
CA LYS A 323 -11.84 -18.17 3.53
C LYS A 323 -12.94 -18.06 2.45
N GLY A 324 -12.60 -18.03 1.16
CA GLY A 324 -13.59 -17.94 0.07
C GLY A 324 -14.14 -16.53 -0.18
N GLY A 325 -13.42 -15.48 0.23
CA GLY A 325 -13.82 -14.08 0.11
C GLY A 325 -14.43 -13.48 1.37
N GLY A 326 -14.37 -14.20 2.50
CA GLY A 326 -14.90 -13.78 3.79
C GLY A 326 -16.37 -14.13 4.02
N SER A 327 -16.80 -13.96 5.26
CA SER A 327 -18.09 -14.34 5.83
C SER A 327 -18.66 -13.21 6.69
N PRO A 328 -19.92 -13.30 7.15
CA PRO A 328 -20.48 -12.35 8.12
C PRO A 328 -19.65 -12.20 9.40
N GLU A 329 -18.93 -13.26 9.80
CA GLU A 329 -18.04 -13.30 10.96
C GLU A 329 -16.79 -12.44 10.78
N ASP A 330 -16.36 -12.21 9.54
CA ASP A 330 -15.18 -11.40 9.20
C ASP A 330 -15.51 -9.89 9.13
N ARG A 331 -16.62 -9.45 9.73
CA ARG A 331 -17.08 -8.04 9.73
C ARG A 331 -15.97 -7.05 10.04
N ASP A 332 -15.22 -7.30 11.10
CA ASP A 332 -14.19 -6.37 11.58
C ASP A 332 -12.97 -6.34 10.65
N ASP A 333 -12.64 -7.47 10.01
CA ASP A 333 -11.61 -7.55 8.97
C ASP A 333 -11.97 -6.68 7.76
N PHE A 334 -13.23 -6.72 7.31
CA PHE A 334 -13.72 -5.86 6.22
C PHE A 334 -13.64 -4.37 6.58
N ILE A 335 -14.00 -4.01 7.81
CA ILE A 335 -13.92 -2.63 8.30
C ILE A 335 -12.46 -2.17 8.35
N GLN A 336 -11.57 -3.01 8.85
CA GLN A 336 -10.15 -2.69 8.95
C GLN A 336 -9.51 -2.51 7.58
N LEU A 337 -9.80 -3.40 6.61
CA LEU A 337 -9.39 -3.23 5.21
C LEU A 337 -9.88 -1.92 4.63
N ALA A 338 -11.14 -1.57 4.85
CA ALA A 338 -11.70 -0.32 4.34
C ALA A 338 -10.99 0.92 4.94
N ARG A 339 -10.65 0.88 6.23
CA ARG A 339 -9.89 1.95 6.89
C ARG A 339 -8.50 2.09 6.31
N TRP A 340 -7.75 0.99 6.16
CA TRP A 340 -6.43 1.01 5.52
C TRP A 340 -6.49 1.50 4.08
N TYR A 341 -7.49 1.10 3.29
CA TYR A 341 -7.68 1.64 1.94
C TYR A 341 -7.98 3.15 1.95
N ALA A 342 -8.83 3.63 2.86
CA ALA A 342 -9.14 5.04 2.96
C ALA A 342 -7.91 5.88 3.38
N GLU A 343 -7.05 5.32 4.23
CA GLU A 343 -5.77 5.92 4.63
C GLU A 343 -4.81 6.07 3.45
N LEU A 344 -4.79 5.09 2.53
CA LEU A 344 -4.11 5.19 1.23
C LEU A 344 -4.84 6.06 0.21
N ASN A 345 -5.86 6.83 0.63
CA ASN A 345 -6.72 7.66 -0.20
C ASN A 345 -7.48 6.87 -1.30
N GLN A 346 -7.72 5.57 -1.09
CA GLN A 346 -8.47 4.67 -1.97
C GLN A 346 -9.90 4.44 -1.44
N LYS A 347 -10.68 5.52 -1.41
CA LYS A 347 -12.02 5.58 -0.80
C LYS A 347 -13.06 4.82 -1.62
N GLU A 348 -12.95 4.81 -2.95
CA GLU A 348 -13.84 3.98 -3.77
C GLU A 348 -13.63 2.49 -3.50
N ARG A 349 -12.37 2.07 -3.34
CA ARG A 349 -12.02 0.69 -2.97
C ARG A 349 -12.47 0.35 -1.54
N ALA A 350 -12.30 1.27 -0.59
CA ALA A 350 -12.84 1.12 0.77
C ALA A 350 -14.37 0.90 0.77
N LEU A 351 -15.11 1.68 -0.03
CA LEU A 351 -16.56 1.51 -0.20
C LEU A 351 -16.94 0.15 -0.80
N ASP A 352 -16.11 -0.43 -1.68
CA ASP A 352 -16.33 -1.77 -2.24
C ASP A 352 -16.28 -2.87 -1.16
N TRP A 353 -15.28 -2.80 -0.28
CA TRP A 353 -15.15 -3.71 0.86
C TRP A 353 -16.31 -3.56 1.85
N LEU A 354 -16.65 -2.33 2.25
CA LEU A 354 -17.78 -2.07 3.14
C LEU A 354 -19.12 -2.53 2.55
N ARG A 355 -19.33 -2.38 1.24
CA ARG A 355 -20.54 -2.88 0.57
C ARG A 355 -20.61 -4.39 0.57
N SER A 356 -19.47 -5.05 0.34
CA SER A 356 -19.37 -6.51 0.38
C SER A 356 -19.71 -7.03 1.78
N ALA A 357 -19.17 -6.40 2.83
CA ALA A 357 -19.47 -6.71 4.22
C ALA A 357 -20.97 -6.54 4.54
N LEU A 358 -21.56 -5.38 4.22
CA LEU A 358 -22.98 -5.12 4.49
C LEU A 358 -23.90 -6.08 3.73
N LYS A 359 -23.56 -6.43 2.49
CA LYS A 359 -24.29 -7.40 1.68
C LYS A 359 -24.22 -8.80 2.30
N SER A 360 -23.04 -9.21 2.78
CA SER A 360 -22.82 -10.50 3.45
C SER A 360 -23.64 -10.59 4.74
N LEU A 361 -23.64 -9.52 5.55
CA LEU A 361 -24.41 -9.45 6.80
C LEU A 361 -25.93 -9.52 6.59
N GLY A 362 -26.43 -9.01 5.47
CA GLY A 362 -27.87 -9.02 5.15
C GLY A 362 -28.75 -8.14 6.04
N LYS A 363 -28.16 -7.31 6.91
CA LYS A 363 -28.84 -6.40 7.83
C LYS A 363 -28.05 -5.09 7.99
N PRO A 364 -28.69 -3.99 8.45
CA PRO A 364 -28.00 -2.75 8.76
C PRO A 364 -26.89 -2.96 9.79
N ASP A 365 -25.74 -2.36 9.54
CA ASP A 365 -24.63 -2.29 10.48
C ASP A 365 -24.21 -0.83 10.67
N VAL A 366 -24.26 -0.36 11.91
CA VAL A 366 -24.17 1.07 12.23
C VAL A 366 -22.81 1.65 11.85
N GLU A 367 -21.74 0.90 12.11
CA GLU A 367 -20.37 1.35 11.85
C GLU A 367 -20.07 1.34 10.35
N ILE A 368 -20.44 0.27 9.66
CA ILE A 368 -20.26 0.16 8.20
C ILE A 368 -21.02 1.27 7.49
N LEU A 369 -22.29 1.50 7.84
CA LEU A 369 -23.11 2.57 7.25
C LEU A 369 -22.50 3.95 7.54
N ASN A 370 -22.03 4.19 8.78
CA ASN A 370 -21.38 5.45 9.13
C ASN A 370 -20.07 5.66 8.35
N LEU A 371 -19.23 4.64 8.20
CA LEU A 371 -18.00 4.72 7.41
C LEU A 371 -18.27 4.94 5.91
N GLN A 372 -19.28 4.25 5.35
CA GLN A 372 -19.71 4.53 3.98
C GLN A 372 -20.16 5.99 3.83
N GLY A 373 -20.92 6.52 4.80
CA GLY A 373 -21.33 7.91 4.84
C GLY A 373 -20.14 8.89 4.81
N ILE A 374 -19.09 8.59 5.59
CA ILE A 374 -17.84 9.37 5.59
C ILE A 374 -17.20 9.35 4.21
N TYR A 375 -16.96 8.17 3.64
CA TYR A 375 -16.23 8.04 2.38
C TYR A 375 -16.99 8.61 1.17
N TYR A 376 -18.32 8.43 1.09
CA TYR A 376 -19.11 9.12 0.07
C TYR A 376 -19.05 10.64 0.22
N GLY A 377 -19.08 11.15 1.46
CA GLY A 377 -18.98 12.58 1.73
C GLY A 377 -17.63 13.16 1.31
N GLU A 378 -16.54 12.44 1.55
CA GLU A 378 -15.19 12.83 1.13
C GLU A 378 -14.99 12.74 -0.38
N LEU A 379 -15.72 11.86 -1.07
CA LEU A 379 -15.78 11.79 -2.53
C LEU A 379 -16.76 12.82 -3.15
N GLY A 380 -17.45 13.63 -2.34
CA GLY A 380 -18.38 14.66 -2.77
C GLY A 380 -19.82 14.20 -3.06
N ASP A 381 -20.13 12.91 -2.87
CA ASP A 381 -21.50 12.36 -3.01
C ASP A 381 -22.26 12.54 -1.70
N HIS A 382 -22.63 13.80 -1.45
CA HIS A 382 -23.27 14.20 -0.20
C HIS A 382 -24.69 13.64 -0.02
N GLU A 383 -25.38 13.33 -1.12
CA GLU A 383 -26.73 12.75 -1.08
C GLU A 383 -26.68 11.32 -0.53
N ARG A 384 -25.80 10.46 -1.08
CA ARG A 384 -25.62 9.11 -0.55
C ARG A 384 -25.04 9.13 0.86
N ALA A 385 -24.11 10.04 1.13
CA ALA A 385 -23.56 10.22 2.47
C ALA A 385 -24.65 10.49 3.51
N GLU A 386 -25.54 11.46 3.23
CA GLU A 386 -26.66 11.77 4.12
C GLU A 386 -27.61 10.58 4.33
N LYS A 387 -27.98 9.89 3.24
CA LYS A 387 -28.81 8.68 3.32
C LYS A 387 -28.21 7.66 4.27
N LEU A 388 -26.91 7.41 4.16
CA LEU A 388 -26.19 6.43 4.97
C LEU A 388 -26.07 6.83 6.44
N TYR A 389 -25.82 8.11 6.73
CA TYR A 389 -25.81 8.59 8.12
C TYR A 389 -27.19 8.45 8.77
N ARG A 390 -28.26 8.77 8.06
CA ARG A 390 -29.63 8.61 8.58
C ARG A 390 -29.99 7.14 8.80
N GLU A 391 -29.55 6.24 7.92
CA GLU A 391 -29.77 4.80 8.08
C GLU A 391 -28.96 4.23 9.24
N ALA A 392 -27.70 4.65 9.40
CA ALA A 392 -26.89 4.32 10.57
C ALA A 392 -27.57 4.80 11.86
N ASP A 393 -28.07 6.04 11.88
CA ASP A 393 -28.78 6.57 13.05
C ASP A 393 -30.01 5.72 13.43
N ARG A 394 -30.82 5.28 12.45
CA ARG A 394 -31.97 4.39 12.70
C ARG A 394 -31.56 3.02 13.25
N ALA A 395 -30.38 2.54 12.89
CA ALA A 395 -29.86 1.24 13.31
C ALA A 395 -29.26 1.24 14.73
N THR A 396 -29.21 2.38 15.43
CA THR A 396 -28.69 2.48 16.80
C THR A 396 -29.64 3.24 17.73
N THR A 397 -29.68 2.88 19.00
CA THR A 397 -30.51 3.56 20.01
C THR A 397 -29.74 4.58 20.84
N SER A 398 -28.43 4.37 21.04
CA SER A 398 -27.61 5.16 21.96
C SER A 398 -26.44 5.89 21.30
N TRP A 399 -25.96 5.42 20.15
CA TRP A 399 -24.80 6.02 19.50
C TRP A 399 -25.23 7.23 18.65
N ASN A 400 -24.66 8.40 18.95
CA ASN A 400 -24.95 9.65 18.27
C ASN A 400 -23.94 10.02 17.17
N GLY A 401 -22.94 9.15 16.92
CA GLY A 401 -21.89 9.37 15.92
C GLY A 401 -22.40 9.66 14.51
N PRO A 402 -23.39 8.91 13.97
CA PRO A 402 -23.92 9.18 12.64
C PRO A 402 -24.53 10.58 12.49
N LEU A 403 -25.33 11.03 13.47
CA LEU A 403 -25.90 12.37 13.45
C LEU A 403 -24.83 13.45 13.65
N PHE A 404 -23.81 13.20 14.48
CA PHE A 404 -22.66 14.09 14.60
C PHE A 404 -21.96 14.29 13.25
N ASN A 405 -21.66 13.20 12.54
CA ASN A 405 -20.99 13.24 11.24
C ASN A 405 -21.86 13.90 10.16
N LEU A 406 -23.17 13.67 10.18
CA LEU A 406 -24.11 14.36 9.31
C LEU A 406 -24.14 15.87 9.57
N ALA A 407 -24.22 16.29 10.84
CA ALA A 407 -24.16 17.71 11.21
C ALA A 407 -22.84 18.36 10.77
N LEU A 408 -21.71 17.65 10.93
CA LEU A 408 -20.41 18.12 10.49
C LEU A 408 -20.35 18.26 8.96
N SER A 409 -20.95 17.33 8.22
CA SER A 409 -21.10 17.41 6.76
C SER A 409 -21.88 18.66 6.34
N PHE A 410 -23.03 18.93 6.97
CA PHE A 410 -23.80 20.15 6.74
C PHE A 410 -23.00 21.42 7.06
N PHE A 411 -22.30 21.44 8.20
CA PHE A 411 -21.44 22.56 8.57
C PHE A 411 -20.36 22.85 7.53
N ARG A 412 -19.65 21.82 7.03
CA ARG A 412 -18.62 21.96 5.99
C ARG A 412 -19.19 22.49 4.66
N ARG A 413 -20.47 22.27 4.42
CA ARG A 413 -21.21 22.73 3.23
C ARG A 413 -21.94 24.06 3.45
N SER A 414 -21.68 24.75 4.56
CA SER A 414 -22.35 26.00 4.95
C SER A 414 -23.86 25.92 5.16
N MET A 415 -24.40 24.71 5.35
CA MET A 415 -25.81 24.45 5.67
C MET A 415 -26.00 24.53 7.19
N TYR A 416 -25.82 25.73 7.76
CA TYR A 416 -25.65 25.88 9.20
C TYR A 416 -26.91 25.58 10.00
N GLN A 417 -28.10 25.88 9.46
CA GLN A 417 -29.36 25.60 10.16
C GLN A 417 -29.60 24.09 10.25
N GLU A 418 -29.42 23.37 9.15
CA GLU A 418 -29.51 21.91 9.09
C GLU A 418 -28.48 21.25 9.99
N ALA A 419 -27.27 21.82 10.09
CA ALA A 419 -26.24 21.38 11.02
C ALA A 419 -26.68 21.55 12.48
N VAL A 420 -27.30 22.68 12.84
CA VAL A 420 -27.84 22.92 14.20
C VAL A 420 -28.96 21.92 14.52
N ASP A 421 -29.93 21.75 13.64
CA ASP A 421 -31.07 20.86 13.87
C ASP A 421 -30.57 19.40 14.05
N THR A 422 -29.59 19.00 13.23
CA THR A 422 -29.01 17.65 13.28
C THR A 422 -28.15 17.43 14.52
N ILE A 423 -27.33 18.40 14.93
CA ILE A 423 -26.50 18.26 16.14
C ILE A 423 -27.35 18.29 17.41
N GLU A 424 -28.47 19.01 17.42
CA GLU A 424 -29.43 18.96 18.53
C GLU A 424 -30.11 17.59 18.65
N ALA A 425 -30.46 16.96 17.52
CA ALA A 425 -30.91 15.58 17.52
C ALA A 425 -29.83 14.62 18.06
N ALA A 426 -28.56 14.82 17.67
CA ALA A 426 -27.43 14.04 18.18
C ALA A 426 -27.25 14.19 19.70
N ILE A 427 -27.42 15.41 20.23
CA ILE A 427 -27.34 15.70 21.68
C ILE A 427 -28.52 15.07 22.42
N LYS A 428 -29.72 15.13 21.86
CA LYS A 428 -30.92 14.50 22.45
C LYS A 428 -30.74 12.99 22.59
N LYS A 429 -30.06 12.36 21.63
CA LYS A 429 -29.81 10.91 21.61
C LYS A 429 -28.65 10.47 22.50
N GLY A 430 -27.48 11.10 22.34
CA GLY A 430 -26.23 10.66 22.99
C GLY A 430 -25.81 11.47 24.20
N GLY A 431 -26.61 12.45 24.62
CA GLY A 431 -26.30 13.37 25.71
C GLY A 431 -25.43 14.55 25.28
N GLN A 432 -25.19 15.46 26.24
CA GLN A 432 -24.38 16.66 26.06
C GLN A 432 -22.87 16.34 26.09
N LYS A 433 -22.37 15.70 25.03
CA LYS A 433 -20.94 15.41 24.88
C LYS A 433 -20.16 16.64 24.40
N GLY A 434 -18.87 16.70 24.74
CA GLY A 434 -18.00 17.85 24.46
C GLY A 434 -17.91 18.19 22.97
N GLU A 435 -17.70 17.19 22.13
CA GLU A 435 -17.63 17.33 20.67
C GLU A 435 -18.94 17.87 20.09
N CYS A 436 -20.09 17.37 20.55
CA CYS A 436 -21.41 17.80 20.06
C CYS A 436 -21.70 19.25 20.43
N LEU A 437 -21.41 19.64 21.67
CA LEU A 437 -21.56 21.03 22.14
C LEU A 437 -20.62 21.98 21.39
N THR A 438 -19.40 21.52 21.10
CA THR A 438 -18.41 22.30 20.33
C THR A 438 -18.93 22.55 18.91
N LEU A 439 -19.39 21.52 18.21
CA LEU A 439 -19.93 21.66 16.86
C LEU A 439 -21.20 22.53 16.86
N LYS A 440 -22.08 22.38 17.85
CA LYS A 440 -23.25 23.26 18.02
C LYS A 440 -22.85 24.73 18.15
N ALA A 441 -21.88 25.04 19.01
CA ALA A 441 -21.38 26.41 19.17
C ALA A 441 -20.76 26.97 17.88
N MET A 442 -20.04 26.14 17.11
CA MET A 442 -19.49 26.53 15.82
C MET A 442 -20.59 26.85 14.80
N CYS A 443 -21.64 26.02 14.72
CA CYS A 443 -22.75 26.24 13.79
C CYS A 443 -23.52 27.52 14.15
N LEU A 444 -23.88 27.70 15.42
CA LEU A 444 -24.60 28.89 15.87
C LEU A 444 -23.80 30.18 15.62
N LYS A 445 -22.48 30.16 15.88
CA LYS A 445 -21.60 31.30 15.59
C LYS A 445 -21.54 31.67 14.10
N LYS A 446 -21.80 30.72 13.20
CA LYS A 446 -21.90 31.00 11.76
C LYS A 446 -23.26 31.59 11.36
N ILE A 447 -24.32 31.29 12.10
CA ILE A 447 -25.67 31.83 11.87
C ILE A 447 -25.77 33.27 12.39
N ASP A 448 -25.27 33.54 13.60
CA ASP A 448 -25.35 34.84 14.26
C ASP A 448 -23.98 35.21 14.88
N PRO A 449 -23.05 35.77 14.09
CA PRO A 449 -21.67 36.02 14.55
C PRO A 449 -21.52 36.98 15.73
N ASP A 450 -22.51 37.84 15.96
CA ASP A 450 -22.46 38.92 16.95
C ASP A 450 -22.85 38.43 18.36
N LYS A 451 -23.46 37.24 18.46
CA LYS A 451 -23.86 36.65 19.73
C LYS A 451 -22.69 35.97 20.45
N ASP A 452 -22.69 36.07 21.78
CA ASP A 452 -21.69 35.39 22.62
C ASP A 452 -22.01 33.89 22.81
N TYR A 453 -21.17 33.04 22.23
CA TYR A 453 -21.23 31.57 22.37
C TYR A 453 -20.17 30.98 23.30
N LYS A 454 -19.36 31.82 23.97
CA LYS A 454 -18.40 31.35 24.99
C LYS A 454 -19.05 30.46 26.05
N PRO A 455 -20.29 30.70 26.54
CA PRO A 455 -20.92 29.81 27.50
C PRO A 455 -21.08 28.37 27.00
N ILE A 456 -21.39 28.18 25.72
CA ILE A 456 -21.56 26.85 25.12
C ILE A 456 -20.20 26.17 24.98
N TYR A 457 -19.15 26.90 24.57
CA TYR A 457 -17.80 26.34 24.52
C TYR A 457 -17.28 25.95 25.92
N LEU A 458 -17.54 26.75 26.95
CA LEU A 458 -17.19 26.39 28.34
C LEU A 458 -17.95 25.15 28.82
N GLN A 459 -19.22 25.01 28.43
CA GLN A 459 -19.99 23.78 28.68
C GLN A 459 -19.39 22.58 27.96
N ALA A 460 -18.94 22.76 26.71
CA ALA A 460 -18.28 21.72 25.93
C ALA A 460 -16.97 21.25 26.59
N ILE A 461 -16.11 22.18 27.04
CA ILE A 461 -14.86 21.88 27.76
C ILE A 461 -15.15 21.05 29.02
N LYS A 462 -16.17 21.42 29.80
CA LYS A 462 -16.57 20.68 31.01
C LYS A 462 -17.09 19.26 30.71
N ALA A 463 -17.62 19.03 29.51
CA ALA A 463 -18.15 17.73 29.09
C ALA A 463 -17.05 16.78 28.57
N PHE A 464 -15.85 17.28 28.26
CA PHE A 464 -14.71 16.43 27.92
C PHE A 464 -14.09 15.80 29.17
N ARG A 465 -13.55 14.59 29.00
CA ARG A 465 -12.67 13.94 30.00
C ARG A 465 -11.30 14.63 30.02
N ARG A 466 -10.41 14.17 30.91
CA ARG A 466 -9.05 14.70 31.00
C ARG A 466 -8.30 14.49 29.67
N PRO A 467 -7.49 15.45 29.20
CA PRO A 467 -6.91 15.40 27.87
C PRO A 467 -6.04 14.16 27.58
N ASP A 468 -5.36 13.63 28.59
CA ASP A 468 -4.58 12.38 28.50
C ASP A 468 -5.44 11.14 28.23
N SER A 469 -6.72 11.16 28.62
CA SER A 469 -7.69 10.07 28.41
C SER A 469 -8.52 10.19 27.12
N LEU A 470 -8.35 11.28 26.36
CA LEU A 470 -9.07 11.52 25.11
C LEU A 470 -8.36 10.84 23.92
N SER A 471 -9.14 10.31 22.98
CA SER A 471 -8.64 9.94 21.65
C SER A 471 -8.06 11.18 20.92
N GLU A 472 -7.23 10.97 19.89
CA GLU A 472 -6.73 12.07 19.04
C GLU A 472 -7.87 12.94 18.48
N TRP A 473 -8.96 12.28 18.10
CA TRP A 473 -10.14 12.94 17.56
C TRP A 473 -10.84 13.81 18.62
N GLU A 474 -11.12 13.27 19.81
CA GLU A 474 -11.74 14.03 20.92
C GLU A 474 -10.83 15.19 21.39
N LEU A 475 -9.51 14.95 21.45
CA LEU A 475 -8.53 15.97 21.83
C LEU A 475 -8.56 17.15 20.83
N GLY A 476 -8.68 16.86 19.53
CA GLY A 476 -8.86 17.88 18.49
C GLY A 476 -10.10 18.75 18.73
N TRP A 477 -11.24 18.15 19.08
CA TRP A 477 -12.45 18.89 19.40
C TRP A 477 -12.34 19.70 20.69
N LEU A 478 -11.68 19.18 21.72
CA LEU A 478 -11.37 19.94 22.94
C LEU A 478 -10.55 21.19 22.63
N MET A 479 -9.54 21.07 21.75
CA MET A 479 -8.72 22.23 21.34
C MET A 479 -9.57 23.30 20.64
N VAL A 480 -10.51 22.90 19.78
CA VAL A 480 -11.44 23.82 19.13
C VAL A 480 -12.34 24.49 20.17
N ALA A 481 -12.84 23.74 21.15
CA ALA A 481 -13.66 24.26 22.23
C ALA A 481 -12.91 25.27 23.10
N ALA A 482 -11.68 24.94 23.50
CA ALA A 482 -10.81 25.80 24.31
C ALA A 482 -10.54 27.14 23.63
N ARG A 483 -10.21 27.12 22.32
CA ARG A 483 -10.04 28.33 21.52
C ARG A 483 -11.33 29.12 21.36
N GLY A 484 -12.46 28.43 21.15
CA GLY A 484 -13.78 29.05 21.05
C GLY A 484 -14.22 29.77 22.34
N ALA A 485 -13.83 29.23 23.50
CA ALA A 485 -14.07 29.84 24.81
C ALA A 485 -13.07 30.96 25.15
N GLY A 486 -11.90 31.00 24.49
CA GLY A 486 -10.76 31.82 24.93
C GLY A 486 -10.12 31.31 26.23
N ASP A 487 -10.20 30.01 26.50
CA ASP A 487 -9.61 29.38 27.69
C ASP A 487 -8.15 29.00 27.43
N GLU A 488 -7.23 29.89 27.84
CA GLU A 488 -5.78 29.69 27.67
C GLU A 488 -5.27 28.46 28.42
N LYS A 489 -5.83 28.14 29.60
CA LYS A 489 -5.38 27.00 30.40
C LYS A 489 -5.74 25.69 29.70
N ALA A 490 -6.99 25.57 29.24
CA ALA A 490 -7.44 24.39 28.51
C ALA A 490 -6.66 24.23 27.19
N THR A 491 -6.38 25.33 26.50
CA THR A 491 -5.59 25.33 25.25
C THR A 491 -4.17 24.82 25.50
N GLN A 492 -3.45 25.39 26.48
CA GLN A 492 -2.09 24.98 26.83
C GLN A 492 -2.01 23.50 27.26
N HIS A 493 -3.00 23.03 28.02
CA HIS A 493 -3.02 21.64 28.48
C HIS A 493 -3.22 20.66 27.30
N ALA A 494 -4.14 20.95 26.39
CA ALA A 494 -4.37 20.14 25.21
C ALA A 494 -3.16 20.15 24.24
N ASP A 495 -2.54 21.32 24.02
CA ASP A 495 -1.34 21.45 23.19
C ASP A 495 -0.14 20.68 23.77
N LYS A 496 0.00 20.67 25.10
CA LYS A 496 1.04 19.90 25.80
C LYS A 496 0.84 18.39 25.60
N GLU A 497 -0.38 17.89 25.74
CA GLU A 497 -0.68 16.47 25.51
C GLU A 497 -0.45 16.07 24.05
N LYS A 498 -0.91 16.89 23.09
CA LYS A 498 -0.64 16.66 21.65
C LYS A 498 0.87 16.61 21.36
N SER A 499 1.64 17.52 21.94
CA SER A 499 3.10 17.56 21.79
C SER A 499 3.78 16.35 22.41
N LYS A 500 3.28 15.86 23.56
CA LYS A 500 3.78 14.65 24.22
C LYS A 500 3.53 13.41 23.37
N ARG A 501 2.37 13.30 22.72
CA ARG A 501 2.05 12.19 21.80
C ARG A 501 2.94 12.21 20.56
N LYS A 502 3.13 13.38 19.95
CA LYS A 502 4.03 13.54 18.79
C LYS A 502 5.50 13.15 19.11
N LYS A 503 5.98 13.40 20.33
CA LYS A 503 7.33 13.01 20.77
C LYS A 503 7.50 11.51 21.04
N LYS A 504 6.41 10.79 21.31
CA LYS A 504 6.45 9.34 21.51
C LYS A 504 6.56 8.54 20.21
N GLY A 505 6.44 9.19 19.05
CA GLY A 505 6.26 8.51 17.77
C GLY A 505 4.86 7.88 17.69
N GLU A 506 4.35 7.70 16.48
CA GLU A 506 3.34 6.66 16.28
C GLU A 506 4.03 5.33 16.59
N PRO A 507 3.46 4.46 17.44
CA PRO A 507 3.98 3.12 17.56
C PRO A 507 3.95 2.50 16.17
N ASP A 508 5.11 2.00 15.73
CA ASP A 508 5.15 1.10 14.57
C ASP A 508 4.10 0.02 14.80
N VAL A 509 3.39 -0.36 13.73
CA VAL A 509 2.32 -1.35 13.83
C VAL A 509 2.91 -2.60 14.46
N ASP A 510 2.40 -2.91 15.64
CA ASP A 510 2.86 -3.95 16.56
C ASP A 510 2.86 -5.31 15.85
N PHE A 511 4.02 -5.76 15.35
CA PHE A 511 4.22 -7.15 14.97
C PHE A 511 4.28 -7.95 16.27
N LYS A 512 3.11 -8.32 16.81
CA LYS A 512 2.99 -9.09 18.06
C LYS A 512 3.63 -10.47 18.00
N THR A 513 4.06 -10.92 16.84
CA THR A 513 4.68 -12.24 16.66
C THR A 513 6.16 -12.19 17.06
N PRO A 514 6.59 -13.05 17.99
CA PRO A 514 7.95 -13.08 18.52
C PRO A 514 9.00 -13.50 17.47
N LEU A 515 10.21 -12.94 17.56
CA LEU A 515 11.38 -13.29 16.72
C LEU A 515 12.29 -14.31 17.43
N PRO A 516 12.93 -15.26 16.72
CA PRO A 516 13.82 -16.26 17.31
C PRO A 516 15.04 -15.66 18.00
N GLY A 517 15.52 -16.31 19.05
CA GLY A 517 16.82 -16.02 19.66
C GLY A 517 17.95 -16.82 19.01
N ILE A 518 19.19 -16.33 19.10
CA ILE A 518 20.38 -17.10 18.70
C ILE A 518 20.85 -17.98 19.86
N LYS A 519 21.08 -19.26 19.57
CA LYS A 519 21.66 -20.17 20.56
C LYS A 519 23.12 -19.78 20.85
N GLY A 520 23.39 -19.42 22.12
CA GLY A 520 24.73 -19.00 22.57
C GLY A 520 25.04 -17.50 22.43
N GLY A 521 24.08 -16.68 21.98
CA GLY A 521 24.20 -15.21 22.01
C GLY A 521 23.94 -14.64 23.40
N LEU A 522 24.74 -13.66 23.83
CA LEU A 522 24.50 -12.91 25.07
C LEU A 522 23.15 -12.20 24.99
N ILE A 523 22.16 -12.68 25.75
CA ILE A 523 20.90 -11.99 26.00
C ILE A 523 21.23 -10.77 26.87
N VAL A 524 21.40 -9.60 26.26
CA VAL A 524 21.39 -8.33 27.01
C VAL A 524 19.94 -8.06 27.37
N ARG A 525 19.57 -8.38 28.61
CA ARG A 525 18.29 -7.94 29.19
C ARG A 525 18.33 -6.42 29.33
N GLY A 526 17.53 -5.72 28.52
CA GLY A 526 17.17 -4.32 28.73
C GLY A 526 15.93 -4.21 29.60
#